data_AF-A0A1M8A5N5-F1
#
_entry.id   AF-A0A1M8A5N5-F1
#
_cell.length_a   1.000
_cell.length_b   1.000
_cell.length_c   1.000
_cell.angle_alpha   90.00
_cell.angle_beta   90.00
_cell.angle_gamma   90.00
#
_symmetry.space_group_name_H-M   'P 1'
#
loop_
_entity.id
_entity.type
_entity.pdbx_description
1 polymer ?
#
loop_
_entity_poly.entity_id
_entity_poly.type
_entity_poly.pdbx_seq_one_letter_code
_entity_poly.pdbx_strand_id
1 'polypeptide(L)'
;MSKGKNRSSKKGAAAKRPAISKKPTQVQARAPVSQRPEERASLELFGTSLAVLVLALLLSGYVFSDPTRGTSMQAWEHARMALAGWRVQLPVSAKTWTAWTHAIHRFTSACFFLSGARNSTVSGALWERFSMLWSSDSRKYERSPYDICFAVTWGLVLLVVRAVLMRVVLLPSARALVRRPDSPQGDAKSIRRFDRKVHRFAEQGWILILYATSLALVLAVSRRQPFWPWRPEHLWLDYPRTTMDALTKAVYLWEASNYIHQVFVINLEERRSDFWQMLTHHAVTLVLISGSYMCCFYPVGIVVLLLMDPADVCLSAAKMLKYMGWQTLCDIMFGIFMIVWTITRHIAYAFVWWSCYKDAPALIRFSDRLNLASGHALTPTSYVVFLVLLAILQAILLVWFSMIVNVAVRVLTQKGATDSRSDDSDE
;
A
#
# COMPACT_ATOMS: atom_id res chain seq x y z
N MET A 1 51.02 -27.17 -59.49
CA MET A 1 52.20 -26.33 -59.79
C MET A 1 51.78 -25.17 -60.68
N SER A 2 52.36 -23.98 -60.45
CA SER A 2 52.23 -22.71 -61.21
C SER A 2 50.90 -21.94 -61.02
N LYS A 3 50.78 -20.83 -60.26
CA LYS A 3 51.34 -19.46 -60.32
C LYS A 3 51.03 -18.66 -61.60
N GLY A 4 50.56 -17.41 -61.43
CA GLY A 4 50.71 -16.30 -62.40
C GLY A 4 49.41 -15.54 -62.69
N LYS A 5 48.95 -14.54 -61.92
CA LYS A 5 49.40 -13.13 -61.73
C LYS A 5 48.93 -12.14 -62.83
N ASN A 6 48.16 -11.14 -62.37
CA ASN A 6 47.99 -9.75 -62.83
C ASN A 6 47.47 -9.43 -64.25
N ARG A 7 46.40 -8.62 -64.31
CA ARG A 7 46.44 -7.31 -64.97
C ARG A 7 45.31 -6.38 -64.52
N SER A 8 45.60 -5.08 -64.61
CA SER A 8 44.96 -3.97 -63.93
C SER A 8 44.13 -3.08 -64.86
N SER A 9 43.31 -2.21 -64.22
CA SER A 9 42.70 -0.97 -64.74
C SER A 9 41.44 -1.18 -65.60
N LYS A 10 40.37 -0.37 -65.51
CA LYS A 10 40.27 1.08 -65.32
C LYS A 10 38.97 1.49 -64.59
N LYS A 11 39.06 2.71 -64.05
CA LYS A 11 38.11 3.52 -63.27
C LYS A 11 36.75 3.75 -63.93
N GLY A 12 35.70 3.78 -63.11
CA GLY A 12 34.47 4.54 -63.31
C GLY A 12 34.11 5.25 -62.00
N ALA A 13 34.10 6.58 -62.01
CA ALA A 13 33.98 7.43 -60.84
C ALA A 13 32.52 7.55 -60.36
N ALA A 14 32.28 7.30 -59.08
CA ALA A 14 31.11 7.77 -58.35
C ALA A 14 31.59 8.54 -57.11
N ALA A 15 31.27 9.83 -57.07
CA ALA A 15 31.66 10.74 -56.00
C ALA A 15 31.08 10.28 -54.65
N LYS A 16 31.96 9.88 -53.71
CA LYS A 16 31.59 9.66 -52.31
C LYS A 16 31.57 11.01 -51.59
N ARG A 17 30.39 11.40 -51.08
CA ARG A 17 30.26 12.41 -50.01
C ARG A 17 31.13 11.97 -48.81
N PRO A 18 31.80 12.90 -48.11
CA PRO A 18 32.57 12.54 -46.92
C PRO A 18 31.61 12.08 -45.83
N ALA A 19 31.84 10.88 -45.31
CA ALA A 19 31.15 10.38 -44.13
C ALA A 19 31.56 11.24 -42.93
N ILE A 20 30.60 11.96 -42.35
CA ILE A 20 30.75 12.62 -41.06
C ILE A 20 31.06 11.53 -40.03
N SER A 21 32.30 11.49 -39.57
CA SER A 21 32.73 10.74 -38.40
C SER A 21 31.99 11.31 -37.18
N LYS A 22 30.82 10.75 -36.87
CA LYS A 22 30.23 10.93 -35.55
C LYS A 22 31.11 10.14 -34.59
N LYS A 23 32.04 10.85 -33.92
CA LYS A 23 32.63 10.36 -32.67
C LYS A 23 31.48 9.84 -31.81
N PRO A 24 31.56 8.62 -31.26
CA PRO A 24 30.55 8.17 -30.32
C PRO A 24 30.58 9.17 -29.16
N THR A 25 29.51 9.96 -29.04
CA THR A 25 29.22 10.66 -27.80
C THR A 25 29.20 9.58 -26.74
N GLN A 26 30.24 9.52 -25.91
CA GLN A 26 30.14 8.83 -24.64
C GLN A 26 29.01 9.54 -23.90
N VAL A 27 27.80 9.01 -24.05
CA VAL A 27 26.79 9.15 -23.02
C VAL A 27 27.48 8.51 -21.82
N GLN A 28 28.04 9.34 -20.95
CA GLN A 28 28.38 8.92 -19.60
C GLN A 28 27.12 8.25 -19.09
N ALA A 29 27.14 6.93 -19.00
CA ALA A 29 26.15 6.18 -18.28
C ALA A 29 26.17 6.81 -16.89
N ARG A 30 25.13 7.59 -16.59
CA ARG A 30 24.94 8.18 -15.27
C ARG A 30 25.03 6.99 -14.34
N ALA A 31 26.04 6.98 -13.47
CA ALA A 31 26.23 5.89 -12.52
C ALA A 31 24.87 5.59 -11.88
N PRO A 32 24.47 4.30 -11.74
CA PRO A 32 23.23 3.99 -11.06
C PRO A 32 23.27 4.72 -9.73
N VAL A 33 22.18 5.41 -9.42
CA VAL A 33 22.01 6.16 -8.18
C VAL A 33 21.91 5.14 -7.05
N SER A 34 23.02 4.48 -6.74
CA SER A 34 23.25 3.86 -5.45
C SER A 34 23.52 5.04 -4.51
N GLN A 35 22.43 5.65 -4.04
CA GLN A 35 22.48 6.52 -2.87
C GLN A 35 23.33 5.80 -1.82
N ARG A 36 24.35 6.50 -1.31
CA ARG A 36 25.28 5.89 -0.36
C ARG A 36 24.45 5.35 0.81
N PRO A 37 24.74 4.15 1.35
CA PRO A 37 23.98 3.55 2.43
C PRO A 37 23.71 4.51 3.61
N GLU A 38 24.67 5.42 3.87
CA GLU A 38 24.58 6.49 4.86
C GLU A 38 23.46 7.50 4.57
N GLU A 39 23.28 7.92 3.32
CA GLU A 39 22.21 8.85 2.92
C GLU A 39 20.83 8.20 3.11
N ARG A 40 20.66 6.93 2.71
CA ARG A 40 19.40 6.20 2.93
C ARG A 40 19.09 6.02 4.41
N ALA A 41 20.09 5.64 5.22
CA ALA A 41 19.91 5.49 6.66
C ALA A 41 19.51 6.81 7.33
N SER A 42 20.08 7.94 6.88
CA SER A 42 19.76 9.28 7.36
C SER A 42 18.33 9.72 6.98
N LEU A 43 17.89 9.42 5.76
CA LEU A 43 16.53 9.68 5.28
C LEU A 43 15.49 8.89 6.07
N GLU A 44 15.75 7.60 6.31
CA GLU A 44 14.88 6.78 7.15
C GLU A 44 14.82 7.29 8.59
N LEU A 45 15.96 7.65 9.19
CA LEU A 45 16.00 8.16 10.56
C LEU A 45 15.28 9.50 10.70
N PHE A 46 15.45 10.39 9.71
CA PHE A 46 14.74 11.66 9.66
C PHE A 46 13.22 11.42 9.52
N GLY A 47 12.83 10.55 8.58
CA GLY A 47 11.42 10.21 8.35
C GLY A 47 10.74 9.60 9.57
N THR A 48 11.43 8.68 10.27
CA THR A 48 10.90 8.08 11.51
C THR A 48 10.78 9.10 12.63
N SER A 49 11.80 9.94 12.82
CA SER A 49 11.80 10.97 13.87
C SER A 49 10.69 11.99 13.65
N LEU A 50 10.50 12.42 12.40
CA LEU A 50 9.43 13.33 12.02
C LEU A 50 8.04 12.71 12.27
N ALA A 51 7.83 11.45 11.87
CA ALA A 51 6.55 10.79 12.08
C ALA A 51 6.24 10.54 13.57
N VAL A 52 7.24 10.19 14.38
CA VAL A 52 7.08 10.09 15.84
C VAL A 52 6.71 11.45 16.46
N LEU A 53 7.37 12.53 16.04
CA LEU A 53 7.04 13.88 16.48
C LEU A 53 5.60 14.25 16.11
N VAL A 54 5.17 13.98 14.87
CA VAL A 54 3.80 14.22 14.42
C VAL A 54 2.79 13.46 15.27
N LEU A 55 3.05 12.18 15.58
CA LEU A 55 2.16 11.38 16.43
C LEU A 55 2.08 11.92 17.87
N ALA A 56 3.21 12.33 18.44
CA ALA A 56 3.23 12.96 19.76
C ALA A 56 2.44 14.28 19.77
N LEU A 57 2.56 15.09 18.72
CA LEU A 57 1.77 16.32 18.55
C LEU A 57 0.28 16.03 18.37
N LEU A 58 -0.10 15.01 17.61
CA LEU A 58 -1.50 14.60 17.44
C LEU A 58 -2.11 14.13 18.76
N LEU A 59 -1.39 13.30 19.53
CA LEU A 59 -1.85 12.82 20.82
C LEU A 59 -1.96 13.97 21.84
N SER A 60 -0.96 14.85 21.88
CA SER A 60 -1.00 16.06 22.72
C SER A 60 -2.18 16.94 22.33
N GLY A 61 -2.37 17.18 21.03
CA GLY A 61 -3.50 17.91 20.48
C GLY A 61 -4.82 17.31 20.94
N TYR A 62 -5.01 15.98 20.84
CA TYR A 62 -6.22 15.28 21.30
C TYR A 62 -6.49 15.53 22.79
N VAL A 63 -5.49 15.34 23.63
CA VAL A 63 -5.60 15.45 25.10
C VAL A 63 -5.88 16.88 25.55
N PHE A 64 -5.17 17.87 25.00
CA PHE A 64 -5.30 19.27 25.41
C PHE A 64 -6.51 19.98 24.80
N SER A 65 -7.03 19.50 23.67
CA SER A 65 -8.20 20.07 23.02
C SER A 65 -9.53 19.45 23.47
N ASP A 66 -9.49 18.44 24.34
CA ASP A 66 -10.67 17.74 24.86
C ASP A 66 -11.65 18.70 25.55
N PRO A 67 -12.87 18.90 24.98
CA PRO A 67 -13.87 19.80 25.55
C PRO A 67 -14.32 19.38 26.96
N THR A 68 -14.27 18.08 27.29
CA THR A 68 -14.74 17.55 28.57
C THR A 68 -13.79 17.85 29.72
N ARG A 69 -12.50 18.04 29.42
CA ARG A 69 -11.47 18.34 30.43
C ARG A 69 -11.38 19.82 30.77
N GLY A 70 -11.88 20.71 29.91
CA GLY A 70 -11.81 22.17 30.09
C GLY A 70 -10.40 22.77 30.08
N THR A 71 -9.35 21.96 29.92
CA THR A 71 -7.93 22.36 30.00
C THR A 71 -7.58 23.48 29.02
N SER A 72 -8.10 23.40 27.80
CA SER A 72 -7.93 24.44 26.79
C SER A 72 -8.53 25.80 27.21
N MET A 73 -9.71 25.80 27.83
CA MET A 73 -10.36 27.04 28.28
C MET A 73 -9.63 27.63 29.48
N GLN A 74 -9.18 26.80 30.41
CA GLN A 74 -8.33 27.23 31.53
C GLN A 74 -7.04 27.90 31.04
N ALA A 75 -6.37 27.31 30.04
CA ALA A 75 -5.18 27.89 29.43
C ALA A 75 -5.48 29.25 28.77
N TRP A 76 -6.60 29.39 28.07
CA TRP A 76 -7.04 30.66 27.48
C TRP A 76 -7.31 31.73 28.55
N GLU A 77 -7.99 31.36 29.65
CA GLU A 77 -8.26 32.28 30.76
C GLU A 77 -6.96 32.76 31.43
N HIS A 78 -6.02 31.85 31.69
CA HIS A 78 -4.71 32.20 32.23
C HIS A 78 -3.95 33.16 31.30
N ALA A 79 -3.92 32.88 29.99
CA ALA A 79 -3.27 33.75 29.01
C ALA A 79 -3.93 35.14 28.94
N ARG A 80 -5.27 35.19 28.96
CA ARG A 80 -6.03 36.44 28.98
C ARG A 80 -5.71 37.27 30.23
N MET A 81 -5.67 36.63 31.39
CA MET A 81 -5.38 37.30 32.67
C MET A 81 -3.93 37.82 32.72
N ALA A 82 -2.96 37.03 32.27
CA ALA A 82 -1.56 37.44 32.23
C ALA A 82 -1.34 38.66 31.31
N LEU A 83 -1.93 38.65 30.11
CA LEU A 83 -1.82 39.74 29.14
C LEU A 83 -2.61 40.99 29.56
N ALA A 84 -3.74 40.82 30.25
CA ALA A 84 -4.48 41.94 30.83
C ALA A 84 -3.63 42.72 31.85
N GLY A 85 -2.75 42.03 32.60
CA GLY A 85 -1.77 42.66 33.49
C GLY A 85 -0.79 43.58 32.75
N TRP A 86 -0.58 43.35 31.45
CA TRP A 86 0.30 44.15 30.58
C TRP A 86 -0.51 45.11 29.69
N ARG A 87 -1.82 45.28 29.94
CA ARG A 87 -2.76 46.06 29.11
C ARG A 87 -2.84 45.58 27.64
N VAL A 88 -2.47 44.33 27.38
CA VAL A 88 -2.57 43.71 26.05
C VAL A 88 -3.83 42.85 26.00
N GLN A 89 -4.67 43.06 25.00
CA GLN A 89 -5.81 42.18 24.73
C GLN A 89 -5.41 41.05 23.79
N LEU A 90 -5.95 39.86 24.03
CA LEU A 90 -5.78 38.75 23.10
C LEU A 90 -6.43 39.10 21.74
N PRO A 91 -5.75 38.80 20.62
CA PRO A 91 -6.29 39.06 19.28
C PRO A 91 -7.46 38.14 18.90
N VAL A 92 -7.84 37.19 19.76
CA VAL A 92 -8.82 36.13 19.49
C VAL A 92 -9.87 36.06 20.60
N SER A 93 -11.15 36.03 20.21
CA SER A 93 -12.28 35.90 21.16
C SER A 93 -12.36 34.49 21.77
N ALA A 94 -13.02 34.37 22.93
CA ALA A 94 -13.29 33.06 23.56
C ALA A 94 -14.05 32.11 22.60
N LYS A 95 -15.07 32.62 21.91
CA LYS A 95 -15.87 31.84 20.94
C LYS A 95 -14.99 31.31 19.80
N THR A 96 -14.10 32.15 19.28
CA THR A 96 -13.15 31.75 18.25
C THR A 96 -12.19 30.69 18.79
N TRP A 97 -11.60 30.90 19.97
CA TRP A 97 -10.73 29.92 20.62
C TRP A 97 -11.40 28.54 20.79
N THR A 98 -12.63 28.50 21.33
CA THR A 98 -13.40 27.26 21.48
C THR A 98 -13.66 26.58 20.13
N ALA A 99 -13.98 27.36 19.09
CA ALA A 99 -14.18 26.79 17.75
C ALA A 99 -12.88 26.15 17.20
N TRP A 100 -11.74 26.79 17.40
CA TRP A 100 -10.42 26.26 17.02
C TRP A 100 -10.09 24.98 17.80
N THR A 101 -10.32 24.95 19.10
CA THR A 101 -9.98 23.79 19.94
C THR A 101 -10.87 22.61 19.63
N HIS A 102 -12.17 22.84 19.39
CA HIS A 102 -13.07 21.80 18.89
C HIS A 102 -12.68 21.29 17.50
N ALA A 103 -12.16 22.16 16.62
CA ALA A 103 -11.65 21.71 15.32
C ALA A 103 -10.41 20.81 15.48
N ILE A 104 -9.46 21.20 16.32
CA ILE A 104 -8.26 20.39 16.65
C ILE A 104 -8.67 19.05 17.28
N HIS A 105 -9.63 19.06 18.21
CA HIS A 105 -10.09 17.84 18.87
C HIS A 105 -10.76 16.88 17.88
N ARG A 106 -11.59 17.40 16.97
CA ARG A 106 -12.23 16.58 15.93
C ARG A 106 -11.20 16.00 14.96
N PHE A 107 -10.25 16.80 14.52
CA PHE A 107 -9.17 16.37 13.62
C PHE A 107 -8.33 15.25 14.27
N THR A 108 -7.84 15.49 15.48
CA THR A 108 -7.02 14.51 16.20
C THR A 108 -7.81 13.25 16.59
N SER A 109 -9.08 13.39 16.96
CA SER A 109 -9.96 12.23 17.19
C SER A 109 -10.15 11.38 15.94
N ALA A 110 -10.28 12.01 14.77
CA ALA A 110 -10.40 11.29 13.51
C ALA A 110 -9.14 10.49 13.16
N CYS A 111 -7.94 11.05 13.42
CA CYS A 111 -6.66 10.33 13.26
C CYS A 111 -6.61 9.01 14.07
N PHE A 112 -7.33 8.92 15.20
CA PHE A 112 -7.34 7.75 16.08
C PHE A 112 -8.62 6.90 16.01
N PHE A 113 -9.48 7.11 15.00
CA PHE A 113 -10.77 6.40 14.87
C PHE A 113 -11.73 6.65 16.06
N LEU A 114 -11.59 7.77 16.75
CA LEU A 114 -12.40 8.10 17.92
C LEU A 114 -13.65 8.92 17.58
N SER A 115 -13.93 9.11 16.28
CA SER A 115 -15.06 9.90 15.75
C SER A 115 -15.98 9.08 14.85
N GLY A 116 -17.27 9.43 14.81
CA GLY A 116 -18.21 8.94 13.78
C GLY A 116 -19.17 7.82 14.19
N ALA A 117 -19.27 7.48 15.50
CA ALA A 117 -20.28 6.55 16.01
C ALA A 117 -21.65 7.24 16.16
N ARG A 118 -22.74 6.60 15.71
CA ARG A 118 -24.12 6.99 16.07
C ARG A 118 -24.39 6.58 17.52
N ASN A 119 -24.92 7.49 18.34
CA ASN A 119 -25.20 7.33 19.79
C ASN A 119 -23.98 7.32 20.71
N SER A 120 -23.09 8.31 20.59
CA SER A 120 -21.97 8.52 21.51
C SER A 120 -22.45 9.13 22.85
N THR A 121 -23.02 8.32 23.74
CA THR A 121 -23.18 8.70 25.17
C THR A 121 -22.19 7.99 26.09
N VAL A 122 -21.12 7.38 25.55
CA VAL A 122 -20.14 6.64 26.35
C VAL A 122 -18.91 7.50 26.62
N SER A 123 -18.86 8.07 27.83
CA SER A 123 -17.65 8.57 28.48
C SER A 123 -16.80 7.38 28.95
N GLY A 124 -15.98 6.82 28.07
CA GLY A 124 -15.07 5.70 28.37
C GLY A 124 -13.62 5.97 27.99
N ALA A 125 -12.69 5.32 28.70
CA ALA A 125 -11.24 5.44 28.48
C ALA A 125 -10.83 4.94 27.09
N LEU A 126 -9.67 5.37 26.59
CA LEU A 126 -9.14 5.03 25.26
C LEU A 126 -9.10 3.51 25.00
N TRP A 127 -8.73 2.72 26.02
CA TRP A 127 -8.69 1.27 25.94
C TRP A 127 -10.06 0.62 25.75
N GLU A 128 -11.09 1.13 26.44
CA GLU A 128 -12.47 0.64 26.29
C GLU A 128 -12.99 0.91 24.87
N ARG A 129 -12.65 2.07 24.30
CA ARG A 129 -12.99 2.39 22.91
C ARG A 129 -12.31 1.44 21.92
N PHE A 130 -11.06 1.06 22.19
CA PHE A 130 -10.30 0.13 21.36
C PHE A 130 -10.82 -1.30 21.48
N SER A 131 -11.07 -1.79 22.71
CA SER A 131 -11.60 -3.15 22.92
C SER A 131 -13.01 -3.31 22.34
N MET A 132 -13.81 -2.24 22.32
CA MET A 132 -15.13 -2.22 21.68
C MET A 132 -15.08 -2.48 20.16
N LEU A 133 -13.97 -2.20 19.47
CA LEU A 133 -13.84 -2.48 18.02
C LEU A 133 -13.97 -3.98 17.70
N TRP A 134 -13.55 -4.85 18.63
CA TRP A 134 -13.63 -6.31 18.46
C TRP A 134 -14.93 -6.90 19.04
N SER A 135 -15.70 -6.12 19.80
CA SER A 135 -16.99 -6.54 20.34
C SER A 135 -18.11 -6.47 19.29
N SER A 136 -19.06 -7.40 19.34
CA SER A 136 -20.24 -7.44 18.46
C SER A 136 -21.31 -6.42 18.89
N ASP A 137 -20.90 -5.17 19.11
CA ASP A 137 -21.81 -4.13 19.57
C ASP A 137 -22.66 -3.60 18.40
N SER A 138 -23.91 -3.23 18.67
CA SER A 138 -24.88 -2.74 17.66
C SER A 138 -24.53 -1.37 17.08
N ARG A 139 -23.40 -0.78 17.46
CA ARG A 139 -22.97 0.56 17.04
C ARG A 139 -22.63 0.59 15.56
N LYS A 140 -23.24 1.57 14.90
CA LYS A 140 -23.04 1.85 13.49
C LYS A 140 -22.22 3.13 13.33
N TYR A 141 -21.24 3.07 12.45
CA TYR A 141 -20.37 4.19 12.10
C TYR A 141 -20.76 4.72 10.73
N GLU A 142 -20.88 6.03 10.64
CA GLU A 142 -21.07 6.72 9.36
C GLU A 142 -19.70 7.06 8.75
N ARG A 143 -19.69 7.18 7.43
CA ARG A 143 -18.54 7.72 6.69
C ARG A 143 -18.39 9.21 6.95
N SER A 144 -17.15 9.67 7.03
CA SER A 144 -16.79 11.05 7.29
C SER A 144 -15.67 11.48 6.35
N PRO A 145 -15.68 12.72 5.83
CA PRO A 145 -14.51 13.27 5.14
C PRO A 145 -13.25 13.24 6.01
N TYR A 146 -13.38 13.29 7.33
CA TYR A 146 -12.26 13.20 8.27
C TYR A 146 -11.63 11.80 8.35
N ASP A 147 -12.25 10.76 7.79
CA ASP A 147 -11.67 9.42 7.76
C ASP A 147 -10.39 9.36 6.91
N ILE A 148 -10.17 10.34 6.01
CA ILE A 148 -8.89 10.50 5.31
C ILE A 148 -7.74 10.82 6.28
N CYS A 149 -8.02 11.54 7.38
CA CYS A 149 -7.02 11.86 8.39
C CYS A 149 -6.53 10.59 9.08
N PHE A 150 -7.42 9.63 9.34
CA PHE A 150 -7.04 8.30 9.81
C PHE A 150 -6.11 7.62 8.80
N ALA A 151 -6.54 7.51 7.54
CA ALA A 151 -5.81 6.79 6.51
C ALA A 151 -4.37 7.33 6.30
N VAL A 152 -4.23 8.66 6.23
CA VAL A 152 -2.92 9.31 6.09
C VAL A 152 -2.07 9.13 7.36
N THR A 153 -2.66 9.33 8.54
CA THR A 153 -1.92 9.22 9.81
C THR A 153 -1.37 7.81 9.98
N TRP A 154 -2.19 6.79 9.80
CA TRP A 154 -1.76 5.40 9.97
C TRP A 154 -0.87 4.92 8.83
N GLY A 155 -0.98 5.48 7.63
CA GLY A 155 0.01 5.30 6.57
C GLY A 155 1.40 5.78 6.97
N LEU A 156 1.49 6.93 7.65
CA LEU A 156 2.77 7.43 8.20
C LEU A 156 3.25 6.61 9.41
N VAL A 157 2.34 6.15 10.28
CA VAL A 157 2.68 5.24 11.38
C VAL A 157 3.31 3.96 10.84
N LEU A 158 2.76 3.39 9.77
CA LEU A 158 3.30 2.18 9.13
C LEU A 158 4.72 2.37 8.61
N LEU A 159 5.11 3.57 8.17
CA LEU A 159 6.51 3.88 7.83
C LEU A 159 7.43 3.77 9.05
N VAL A 160 6.99 4.30 10.20
CA VAL A 160 7.74 4.18 11.46
C VAL A 160 7.84 2.73 11.90
N VAL A 161 6.72 2.02 11.91
CA VAL A 161 6.65 0.61 12.29
C VAL A 161 7.56 -0.22 11.39
N ARG A 162 7.53 0.01 10.07
CA ARG A 162 8.45 -0.64 9.12
C ARG A 162 9.90 -0.39 9.51
N ALA A 163 10.30 0.87 9.67
CA ALA A 163 11.70 1.20 9.94
C ALA A 163 12.20 0.62 11.27
N VAL A 164 11.39 0.68 12.33
CA VAL A 164 11.71 0.06 13.62
C VAL A 164 11.79 -1.46 13.49
N LEU A 165 10.79 -2.09 12.88
CA LEU A 165 10.75 -3.54 12.74
C LEU A 165 11.88 -4.08 11.85
N MET A 166 12.21 -3.36 10.77
CA MET A 166 13.36 -3.66 9.91
C MET A 166 14.66 -3.69 10.71
N ARG A 167 14.90 -2.68 11.56
CA ARG A 167 16.16 -2.56 12.32
C ARG A 167 16.24 -3.50 13.52
N VAL A 168 15.15 -3.62 14.29
CA VAL A 168 15.15 -4.32 15.58
C VAL A 168 14.90 -5.81 15.42
N VAL A 169 14.13 -6.23 14.42
CA VAL A 169 13.69 -7.62 14.27
C VAL A 169 14.15 -8.23 12.95
N LEU A 170 13.73 -7.67 11.82
CA LEU A 170 13.86 -8.35 10.53
C LEU A 170 15.30 -8.45 10.04
N LEU A 171 16.12 -7.41 10.17
CA LEU A 171 17.54 -7.48 9.79
C LEU A 171 18.35 -8.41 10.70
N PRO A 172 18.22 -8.37 12.05
CA PRO A 172 18.82 -9.37 12.93
C PRO A 172 18.40 -10.81 12.60
N SER A 173 17.09 -11.06 12.43
CA SER A 173 16.58 -12.38 12.03
C SER A 173 17.10 -12.81 10.67
N ALA A 174 17.19 -11.90 9.70
CA ALA A 174 17.73 -12.17 8.38
C ALA A 174 19.20 -12.61 8.44
N ARG A 175 20.04 -11.95 9.25
CA ARG A 175 21.45 -12.34 9.42
C ARG A 175 21.61 -13.73 10.05
N ALA A 176 20.66 -14.13 10.89
CA ALA A 176 20.66 -15.45 11.52
C ALA A 176 20.15 -16.56 10.58
N LEU A 177 19.14 -16.27 9.76
CA LEU A 177 18.41 -17.27 8.96
C LEU A 177 18.88 -17.38 7.50
N VAL A 178 19.42 -16.31 6.90
CA VAL A 178 19.89 -16.34 5.51
C VAL A 178 21.12 -17.23 5.40
N ARG A 179 21.13 -18.10 4.38
CA ARG A 179 22.23 -19.05 4.15
C ARG A 179 23.54 -18.29 3.93
N ARG A 180 24.53 -18.60 4.76
CA ARG A 180 25.89 -18.04 4.64
C ARG A 180 26.61 -18.62 3.40
N PRO A 181 27.51 -17.85 2.78
CA PRO A 181 28.37 -18.38 1.73
C PRO A 181 29.27 -19.50 2.27
N ASP A 182 29.50 -20.54 1.45
CA ASP A 182 30.21 -21.76 1.86
C ASP A 182 31.73 -21.51 2.13
N SER A 183 32.30 -20.37 1.70
CA SER A 183 33.68 -19.96 2.00
C SER A 183 33.73 -18.75 2.95
N PRO A 184 34.34 -18.89 4.14
CA PRO A 184 34.55 -17.80 5.10
C PRO A 184 35.55 -16.73 4.62
N GLN A 185 36.46 -17.09 3.70
CA GLN A 185 37.48 -16.18 3.12
C GLN A 185 36.91 -15.39 1.93
N GLY A 186 35.68 -14.92 2.09
CA GLY A 186 34.93 -14.29 1.04
C GLY A 186 35.56 -13.01 0.53
N ASP A 187 35.99 -13.02 -0.73
CA ASP A 187 36.29 -11.82 -1.53
C ASP A 187 35.23 -10.74 -1.27
N ALA A 188 35.58 -9.44 -1.27
CA ALA A 188 34.67 -8.36 -0.85
C ALA A 188 33.30 -8.37 -1.55
N LYS A 189 33.23 -8.98 -2.74
CA LYS A 189 32.02 -9.25 -3.51
C LYS A 189 31.05 -10.23 -2.84
N SER A 190 31.54 -11.31 -2.22
CA SER A 190 30.68 -12.34 -1.60
C SER A 190 30.00 -11.82 -0.32
N ILE A 191 30.71 -11.00 0.45
CA ILE A 191 30.16 -10.28 1.62
C ILE A 191 29.03 -9.36 1.17
N ARG A 192 29.26 -8.52 0.14
CA ARG A 192 28.23 -7.64 -0.42
C ARG A 192 27.00 -8.41 -0.94
N ARG A 193 27.21 -9.57 -1.57
CA ARG A 193 26.11 -10.44 -2.06
C ARG A 193 25.30 -11.01 -0.90
N PHE A 194 25.96 -11.42 0.18
CA PHE A 194 25.28 -11.89 1.40
C PHE A 194 24.47 -10.76 2.04
N ASP A 195 25.05 -9.58 2.23
CA ASP A 195 24.35 -8.42 2.79
C ASP A 195 23.12 -8.02 1.97
N ARG A 196 23.21 -8.10 0.63
CA ARG A 196 22.06 -7.88 -0.25
C ARG A 196 20.95 -8.90 0.00
N LYS A 197 21.29 -10.19 0.13
CA LYS A 197 20.30 -11.25 0.43
C LYS A 197 19.65 -11.04 1.80
N VAL A 198 20.43 -10.64 2.81
CA VAL A 198 19.93 -10.29 4.15
C VAL A 198 18.91 -9.16 4.07
N HIS A 199 19.22 -8.09 3.32
CA HIS A 199 18.30 -6.96 3.16
C HIS A 199 17.02 -7.37 2.41
N ARG A 200 17.15 -8.12 1.31
CA ARG A 200 16.00 -8.61 0.54
C ARG A 200 15.12 -9.56 1.37
N PHE A 201 15.71 -10.43 2.19
CA PHE A 201 14.95 -11.27 3.11
C PHE A 201 14.16 -10.42 4.10
N ALA A 202 14.78 -9.40 4.69
CA ALA A 202 14.10 -8.51 5.63
C ALA A 202 12.95 -7.73 4.94
N GLU A 203 13.17 -7.22 3.72
CA GLU A 203 12.11 -6.59 2.91
C GLU A 203 10.93 -7.54 2.66
N GLN A 204 11.19 -8.80 2.27
CA GLN A 204 10.13 -9.80 2.09
C GLN A 204 9.45 -10.17 3.41
N GLY A 205 10.18 -10.16 4.54
CA GLY A 205 9.61 -10.35 5.87
C GLY A 205 8.63 -9.24 6.27
N TRP A 206 8.97 -7.97 5.98
CA TRP A 206 8.04 -6.85 6.17
C TRP A 206 6.77 -7.03 5.33
N ILE A 207 6.93 -7.35 4.04
CA ILE A 207 5.83 -7.57 3.11
C ILE A 207 4.94 -8.73 3.58
N LEU A 208 5.54 -9.83 4.04
CA LEU A 208 4.82 -11.00 4.56
C LEU A 208 3.98 -10.63 5.79
N ILE A 209 4.54 -9.90 6.77
CA ILE A 209 3.83 -9.48 7.97
C ILE A 209 2.65 -8.57 7.62
N LEU A 210 2.88 -7.62 6.71
CA LEU A 210 1.88 -6.66 6.25
C LEU A 210 0.69 -7.35 5.58
N TYR A 211 0.94 -8.20 4.56
CA TYR A 211 -0.13 -8.90 3.85
C TYR A 211 -0.78 -10.01 4.69
N ALA A 212 -0.05 -10.69 5.57
CA ALA A 212 -0.66 -11.69 6.46
C ALA A 212 -1.60 -11.05 7.48
N THR A 213 -1.23 -9.88 8.00
CA THR A 213 -2.07 -9.09 8.92
C THR A 213 -3.30 -8.55 8.20
N SER A 214 -3.11 -7.96 7.01
CA SER A 214 -4.20 -7.52 6.12
C SER A 214 -5.19 -8.65 5.85
N LEU A 215 -4.69 -9.80 5.39
CA LEU A 215 -5.52 -10.97 5.11
C LEU A 215 -6.31 -11.44 6.33
N ALA A 216 -5.68 -11.49 7.51
CA ALA A 216 -6.35 -11.88 8.75
C ALA A 216 -7.50 -10.92 9.12
N LEU A 217 -7.26 -9.61 9.01
CA LEU A 217 -8.26 -8.57 9.30
C LEU A 217 -9.41 -8.58 8.29
N VAL A 218 -9.10 -8.66 6.99
CA VAL A 218 -10.10 -8.71 5.92
C VAL A 218 -10.91 -10.00 5.99
N LEU A 219 -10.31 -11.15 6.33
CA LEU A 219 -11.03 -12.39 6.58
C LEU A 219 -11.99 -12.26 7.78
N ALA A 220 -11.57 -11.61 8.87
CA ALA A 220 -12.40 -11.40 10.04
C ALA A 220 -13.66 -10.56 9.71
N VAL A 221 -13.50 -9.53 8.89
CA VAL A 221 -14.61 -8.70 8.41
C VAL A 221 -15.48 -9.44 7.40
N SER A 222 -14.87 -10.14 6.45
CA SER A 222 -15.58 -10.87 5.38
C SER A 222 -16.52 -11.93 5.95
N ARG A 223 -16.14 -12.61 7.03
CA ARG A 223 -17.02 -13.58 7.73
C ARG A 223 -18.29 -12.96 8.33
N ARG A 224 -18.33 -11.64 8.51
CA ARG A 224 -19.48 -10.89 9.03
C ARG A 224 -20.35 -10.29 7.92
N GLN A 225 -19.93 -10.39 6.66
CA GLN A 225 -20.67 -9.85 5.53
C GLN A 225 -21.68 -10.87 4.99
N PRO A 226 -22.82 -10.43 4.44
CA PRO A 226 -23.87 -11.33 3.96
C PRO A 226 -23.57 -11.99 2.61
N PHE A 227 -22.42 -11.70 1.99
CA PHE A 227 -22.09 -12.22 0.66
C PHE A 227 -21.37 -13.58 0.75
N TRP A 228 -21.63 -14.42 -0.25
CA TRP A 228 -20.96 -15.72 -0.42
C TRP A 228 -20.29 -15.77 -1.79
N PRO A 229 -19.13 -16.42 -1.97
CA PRO A 229 -18.44 -16.49 -3.26
C PRO A 229 -19.31 -16.95 -4.45
N TRP A 230 -20.34 -17.76 -4.17
CA TRP A 230 -21.27 -18.30 -5.16
C TRP A 230 -22.59 -17.53 -5.30
N ARG A 231 -22.75 -16.43 -4.55
CA ARG A 231 -23.93 -15.56 -4.58
C ARG A 231 -23.52 -14.09 -4.55
N PRO A 232 -22.81 -13.62 -5.60
CA PRO A 232 -22.23 -12.28 -5.60
C PRO A 232 -23.30 -11.18 -5.65
N GLU A 233 -24.56 -11.49 -5.98
CA GLU A 233 -25.68 -10.56 -5.92
C GLU A 233 -25.90 -9.97 -4.52
N HIS A 234 -25.49 -10.68 -3.47
CA HIS A 234 -25.59 -10.24 -2.07
C HIS A 234 -24.68 -9.03 -1.75
N LEU A 235 -23.73 -8.71 -2.62
CA LEU A 235 -22.95 -7.48 -2.53
C LEU A 235 -23.81 -6.22 -2.65
N TRP A 236 -25.00 -6.33 -3.27
CA TRP A 236 -25.83 -5.18 -3.68
C TRP A 236 -27.16 -5.05 -2.94
N LEU A 237 -27.65 -6.10 -2.25
CA LEU A 237 -29.03 -6.17 -1.73
C LEU A 237 -29.42 -5.06 -0.74
N ASP A 238 -28.46 -4.46 -0.03
CA ASP A 238 -28.70 -3.38 0.94
C ASP A 238 -28.09 -2.03 0.51
N TYR A 239 -27.84 -1.87 -0.79
CA TYR A 239 -27.33 -0.61 -1.29
C TYR A 239 -28.40 0.51 -1.19
N PRO A 240 -28.05 1.72 -0.72
CA PRO A 240 -26.74 2.13 -0.26
C PRO A 240 -26.50 1.82 1.23
N ARG A 241 -25.36 1.19 1.53
CA ARG A 241 -24.92 0.96 2.91
C ARG A 241 -24.22 2.20 3.45
N THR A 242 -24.99 3.09 4.07
CA THR A 242 -24.50 4.36 4.64
C THR A 242 -23.76 4.20 5.96
N THR A 243 -23.87 3.04 6.60
CA THR A 243 -23.22 2.74 7.88
C THR A 243 -22.48 1.41 7.86
N MET A 244 -21.50 1.28 8.75
CA MET A 244 -20.65 0.09 8.93
C MET A 244 -20.56 -0.27 10.41
N ASP A 245 -20.30 -1.54 10.76
CA ASP A 245 -19.82 -1.86 12.10
C ASP A 245 -18.38 -1.34 12.29
N ALA A 246 -17.97 -1.23 13.56
CA ALA A 246 -16.71 -0.62 13.94
C ALA A 246 -15.50 -1.33 13.30
N LEU A 247 -15.46 -2.66 13.36
CA LEU A 247 -14.37 -3.46 12.81
C LEU A 247 -14.29 -3.29 11.29
N THR A 248 -15.43 -3.39 10.59
CA THR A 248 -15.46 -3.21 9.13
C THR A 248 -14.90 -1.86 8.73
N LYS A 249 -15.34 -0.77 9.36
CA LYS A 249 -14.83 0.57 9.03
C LYS A 249 -13.35 0.71 9.38
N ALA A 250 -12.91 0.23 10.55
CA ALA A 250 -11.51 0.30 10.96
C ALA A 250 -10.59 -0.47 10.00
N VAL A 251 -10.95 -1.70 9.61
CA VAL A 251 -10.19 -2.51 8.65
C VAL A 251 -10.18 -1.84 7.27
N TYR A 252 -11.30 -1.30 6.81
CA TYR A 252 -11.37 -0.63 5.52
C TYR A 252 -10.44 0.60 5.44
N LEU A 253 -10.40 1.41 6.51
CA LEU A 253 -9.50 2.56 6.60
C LEU A 253 -8.04 2.13 6.85
N TRP A 254 -7.82 1.03 7.56
CA TRP A 254 -6.50 0.42 7.70
C TRP A 254 -5.94 -0.01 6.34
N GLU A 255 -6.75 -0.63 5.48
CA GLU A 255 -6.32 -0.96 4.12
C GLU A 255 -5.99 0.28 3.29
N ALA A 256 -6.80 1.35 3.38
CA ALA A 256 -6.44 2.62 2.77
C ALA A 256 -5.09 3.16 3.29
N SER A 257 -4.83 3.03 4.59
CA SER A 257 -3.56 3.41 5.24
C SER A 257 -2.39 2.60 4.69
N ASN A 258 -2.58 1.29 4.55
CA ASN A 258 -1.61 0.35 4.02
C ASN A 258 -1.22 0.71 2.56
N TYR A 259 -2.20 1.02 1.72
CA TYR A 259 -1.94 1.44 0.35
C TYR A 259 -1.23 2.81 0.27
N ILE A 260 -1.57 3.76 1.15
CA ILE A 260 -0.85 5.04 1.26
C ILE A 260 0.61 4.81 1.68
N HIS A 261 0.84 3.99 2.70
CA HIS A 261 2.19 3.59 3.13
C HIS A 261 3.01 3.01 1.98
N GLN A 262 2.43 2.09 1.20
CA GLN A 262 3.11 1.46 0.07
C GLN A 262 3.47 2.45 -1.05
N VAL A 263 2.70 3.52 -1.26
CA VAL A 263 3.08 4.60 -2.20
C VAL A 263 4.39 5.27 -1.77
N PHE A 264 4.57 5.55 -0.48
CA PHE A 264 5.84 6.09 0.02
C PHE A 264 6.97 5.07 -0.13
N VAL A 265 6.74 3.81 0.28
CA VAL A 265 7.76 2.74 0.22
C VAL A 265 8.27 2.52 -1.21
N ILE A 266 7.39 2.50 -2.21
CA ILE A 266 7.78 2.31 -3.62
C ILE A 266 8.71 3.42 -4.14
N ASN A 267 8.60 4.63 -3.59
CA ASN A 267 9.48 5.75 -3.95
C ASN A 267 10.79 5.78 -3.12
N LEU A 268 10.81 5.13 -1.96
CA LEU A 268 12.00 4.98 -1.11
C LEU A 268 12.87 3.78 -1.54
N GLU A 269 12.24 2.71 -2.03
CA GLU A 269 12.91 1.53 -2.51
C GLU A 269 13.53 1.74 -3.91
N GLU A 270 14.51 0.90 -4.25
CA GLU A 270 15.14 0.95 -5.55
C GLU A 270 14.13 0.64 -6.66
N ARG A 271 14.17 1.46 -7.72
CA ARG A 271 13.18 1.42 -8.78
C ARG A 271 13.31 0.15 -9.62
N ARG A 272 12.37 -0.78 -9.43
CA ARG A 272 12.26 -2.03 -10.20
C ARG A 272 11.73 -1.81 -11.62
N SER A 273 11.90 -2.83 -12.47
CA SER A 273 11.44 -2.85 -13.87
C SER A 273 9.92 -2.65 -14.03
N ASP A 274 9.14 -3.01 -13.02
CA ASP A 274 7.68 -2.90 -12.98
C ASP A 274 7.17 -1.68 -12.20
N PHE A 275 8.03 -0.70 -11.91
CA PHE A 275 7.70 0.48 -11.10
C PHE A 275 6.42 1.19 -11.53
N TRP A 276 6.26 1.49 -12.83
CA TRP A 276 5.09 2.20 -13.33
C TRP A 276 3.81 1.38 -13.23
N GLN A 277 3.89 0.06 -13.37
CA GLN A 277 2.75 -0.84 -13.20
C GLN A 277 2.32 -0.89 -11.73
N MET A 278 3.29 -1.00 -10.81
CA MET A 278 3.03 -0.93 -9.37
C MET A 278 2.44 0.43 -8.97
N LEU A 279 3.03 1.55 -9.39
CA LEU A 279 2.51 2.87 -9.06
C LEU A 279 1.08 3.08 -9.60
N THR A 280 0.82 2.64 -10.84
CA THR A 280 -0.52 2.70 -11.44
C THR A 280 -1.50 1.82 -10.65
N HIS A 281 -1.10 0.62 -10.25
CA HIS A 281 -1.90 -0.25 -9.40
C HIS A 281 -2.26 0.45 -8.08
N HIS A 282 -1.30 1.04 -7.38
CA HIS A 282 -1.59 1.76 -6.13
C HIS A 282 -2.54 2.94 -6.33
N ALA A 283 -2.36 3.71 -7.40
CA ALA A 283 -3.27 4.80 -7.73
C ALA A 283 -4.70 4.30 -7.99
N VAL A 284 -4.85 3.26 -8.84
CA VAL A 284 -6.15 2.66 -9.16
C VAL A 284 -6.81 2.07 -7.92
N THR A 285 -6.05 1.33 -7.10
CA THR A 285 -6.60 0.70 -5.90
C THR A 285 -7.00 1.73 -4.84
N LEU A 286 -6.25 2.81 -4.64
CA LEU A 286 -6.65 3.91 -3.76
C LEU A 286 -7.94 4.60 -4.23
N VAL A 287 -8.11 4.78 -5.55
CA VAL A 287 -9.36 5.31 -6.11
C VAL A 287 -10.52 4.32 -5.95
N LEU A 288 -10.30 3.02 -6.14
CA LEU A 288 -11.32 1.98 -5.93
C LEU A 288 -11.75 1.88 -4.47
N ILE A 289 -10.81 1.90 -3.52
CA ILE A 289 -11.09 1.91 -2.08
C ILE A 289 -11.89 3.18 -1.72
N SER A 290 -11.39 4.35 -2.11
CA SER A 290 -12.04 5.63 -1.81
C SER A 290 -13.43 5.72 -2.45
N GLY A 291 -13.57 5.28 -3.71
CA GLY A 291 -14.81 5.31 -4.46
C GLY A 291 -15.86 4.38 -3.88
N SER A 292 -15.52 3.12 -3.60
CA SER A 292 -16.48 2.16 -3.01
C SER A 292 -16.86 2.51 -1.58
N TYR A 293 -15.95 3.15 -0.82
CA TYR A 293 -16.24 3.72 0.50
C TYR A 293 -17.21 4.90 0.42
N MET A 294 -16.88 5.90 -0.41
CA MET A 294 -17.68 7.11 -0.58
C MET A 294 -19.02 6.83 -1.23
N CYS A 295 -19.12 5.83 -2.11
CA CYS A 295 -20.36 5.50 -2.80
C CYS A 295 -21.18 4.40 -2.11
N CYS A 296 -20.89 4.02 -0.86
CA CYS A 296 -21.73 3.10 -0.07
C CYS A 296 -21.88 1.66 -0.62
N PHE A 297 -20.89 1.19 -1.39
CA PHE A 297 -20.80 -0.21 -1.85
C PHE A 297 -19.50 -0.89 -1.39
N TYR A 298 -19.01 -0.52 -0.21
CA TYR A 298 -17.81 -1.09 0.41
C TYR A 298 -17.75 -2.63 0.50
N PRO A 299 -18.86 -3.41 0.54
CA PRO A 299 -18.75 -4.87 0.52
C PRO A 299 -17.99 -5.39 -0.71
N VAL A 300 -18.19 -4.76 -1.87
CA VAL A 300 -17.43 -5.08 -3.10
C VAL A 300 -15.94 -4.83 -2.87
N GLY A 301 -15.60 -3.70 -2.26
CA GLY A 301 -14.22 -3.36 -1.94
C GLY A 301 -13.57 -4.34 -0.96
N ILE A 302 -14.30 -4.80 0.06
CA ILE A 302 -13.83 -5.83 1.01
C ILE A 302 -13.50 -7.13 0.25
N VAL A 303 -14.35 -7.57 -0.68
CA VAL A 303 -14.04 -8.76 -1.49
C VAL A 303 -12.81 -8.55 -2.34
N VAL A 304 -12.69 -7.41 -3.02
CA VAL A 304 -11.51 -7.12 -3.84
C VAL A 304 -10.25 -7.18 -2.99
N LEU A 305 -10.23 -6.57 -1.81
CA LEU A 305 -9.12 -6.64 -0.84
C LEU A 305 -8.80 -8.09 -0.44
N LEU A 306 -9.83 -8.89 -0.11
CA LEU A 306 -9.68 -10.29 0.27
C LEU A 306 -9.03 -11.14 -0.82
N LEU A 307 -9.33 -10.83 -2.09
CA LEU A 307 -8.80 -11.56 -3.24
C LEU A 307 -7.36 -11.16 -3.58
N MET A 308 -6.89 -9.98 -3.17
CA MET A 308 -5.54 -9.55 -3.50
C MET A 308 -4.50 -10.22 -2.58
N ASP A 309 -4.67 -10.18 -1.26
CA ASP A 309 -3.57 -10.52 -0.34
C ASP A 309 -3.06 -11.98 -0.33
N PRO A 310 -3.88 -13.04 -0.50
CA PRO A 310 -3.43 -14.42 -0.29
C PRO A 310 -2.22 -14.83 -1.13
N ALA A 311 -2.19 -14.42 -2.40
CA ALA A 311 -1.08 -14.77 -3.29
C ALA A 311 0.23 -14.09 -2.84
N ASP A 312 0.18 -12.85 -2.37
CA ASP A 312 1.38 -12.10 -2.00
C ASP A 312 2.00 -12.61 -0.69
N VAL A 313 1.17 -13.16 0.21
CA VAL A 313 1.64 -13.94 1.38
C VAL A 313 2.45 -15.14 0.92
N CYS A 314 1.93 -15.94 -0.02
CA CYS A 314 2.64 -17.11 -0.55
C CYS A 314 3.95 -16.72 -1.26
N LEU A 315 3.93 -15.66 -2.07
CA LEU A 315 5.11 -15.20 -2.81
C LEU A 315 6.23 -14.72 -1.89
N SER A 316 5.87 -13.94 -0.86
CA SER A 316 6.85 -13.40 0.10
C SER A 316 7.47 -14.53 0.92
N ALA A 317 6.65 -15.49 1.36
CA ALA A 317 7.13 -16.70 2.04
C ALA A 317 8.08 -17.53 1.15
N ALA A 318 7.73 -17.76 -0.13
CA ALA A 318 8.59 -18.47 -1.07
C ALA A 318 9.96 -17.79 -1.24
N LYS A 319 9.99 -16.46 -1.36
CA LYS A 319 11.24 -15.69 -1.46
C LYS A 319 12.09 -15.78 -0.20
N MET A 320 11.47 -15.72 0.98
CA MET A 320 12.19 -15.90 2.24
C MET A 320 12.83 -17.29 2.33
N LEU A 321 12.09 -18.36 1.98
CA LEU A 321 12.60 -19.73 1.91
C LEU A 321 13.78 -19.86 0.94
N LYS A 322 13.71 -19.18 -0.22
CA LYS A 322 14.80 -19.11 -1.19
C LYS A 322 16.08 -18.54 -0.57
N TYR A 323 15.99 -17.42 0.16
CA TYR A 323 17.16 -16.81 0.79
C TYR A 323 17.73 -17.65 1.96
N MET A 324 16.90 -18.44 2.63
CA MET A 324 17.34 -19.44 3.62
C MET A 324 18.02 -20.67 3.00
N GLY A 325 17.97 -20.80 1.67
CA GLY A 325 18.53 -21.95 0.94
C GLY A 325 17.64 -23.19 0.95
N TRP A 326 16.36 -23.07 1.33
CA TRP A 326 15.38 -24.17 1.34
C TRP A 326 14.68 -24.28 -0.01
N GLN A 327 15.44 -24.68 -1.05
CA GLN A 327 14.98 -24.64 -2.44
C GLN A 327 13.72 -25.48 -2.69
N THR A 328 13.64 -26.70 -2.16
CA THR A 328 12.47 -27.57 -2.33
C THR A 328 11.20 -26.93 -1.75
N LEU A 329 11.28 -26.34 -0.56
CA LEU A 329 10.13 -25.65 0.06
C LEU A 329 9.78 -24.36 -0.68
N CYS A 330 10.78 -23.62 -1.18
CA CYS A 330 10.57 -22.47 -2.05
C CYS A 330 9.77 -22.86 -3.31
N ASP A 331 10.16 -23.94 -3.99
CA ASP A 331 9.49 -24.38 -5.22
C ASP A 331 8.05 -24.86 -4.96
N ILE A 332 7.82 -25.57 -3.84
CA ILE A 332 6.47 -25.95 -3.40
C ILE A 332 5.62 -24.70 -3.12
N MET A 333 6.15 -23.73 -2.35
CA MET A 333 5.44 -22.49 -2.04
C MET A 333 5.19 -21.63 -3.28
N PHE A 334 6.10 -21.65 -4.26
CA PHE A 334 5.90 -20.99 -5.55
C PHE A 334 4.77 -21.65 -6.35
N GLY A 335 4.66 -22.98 -6.32
CA GLY A 335 3.53 -23.70 -6.92
C GLY A 335 2.20 -23.36 -6.24
N ILE A 336 2.15 -23.32 -4.90
CA ILE A 336 0.98 -22.88 -4.13
C ILE A 336 0.60 -21.44 -4.50
N PHE A 337 1.58 -20.55 -4.55
CA PHE A 337 1.40 -19.16 -4.99
C PHE A 337 0.71 -19.06 -6.35
N MET A 338 1.13 -19.85 -7.34
CA MET A 338 0.53 -19.83 -8.68
C MET A 338 -0.95 -20.25 -8.66
N ILE A 339 -1.27 -21.31 -7.90
CA ILE A 339 -2.65 -21.81 -7.76
C ILE A 339 -3.51 -20.74 -7.07
N VAL A 340 -3.03 -20.20 -5.94
CA VAL A 340 -3.73 -19.17 -5.17
C VAL A 340 -3.93 -17.92 -6.01
N TRP A 341 -2.91 -17.45 -6.73
CA TRP A 341 -3.02 -16.31 -7.66
C TRP A 341 -4.12 -16.54 -8.69
N THR A 342 -4.10 -17.69 -9.37
CA THR A 342 -5.04 -17.97 -10.46
C THR A 342 -6.49 -17.99 -9.95
N ILE A 343 -6.72 -18.68 -8.83
CA ILE A 343 -8.05 -18.78 -8.23
C ILE A 343 -8.55 -17.40 -7.77
N THR A 344 -7.75 -16.68 -6.99
CA THR A 344 -8.21 -15.43 -6.36
C THR A 344 -8.31 -14.28 -7.36
N ARG A 345 -7.31 -14.10 -8.23
CA ARG A 345 -7.16 -12.91 -9.09
C ARG A 345 -7.71 -13.07 -10.50
N HIS A 346 -7.96 -14.28 -10.98
CA HIS A 346 -8.54 -14.51 -12.30
C HIS A 346 -9.91 -15.16 -12.26
N ILE A 347 -10.14 -16.13 -11.38
CA ILE A 347 -11.45 -16.80 -11.29
C ILE A 347 -12.40 -16.01 -10.38
N ALA A 348 -12.06 -15.87 -9.09
CA ALA A 348 -12.92 -15.20 -8.11
C ALA A 348 -13.10 -13.71 -8.43
N TYR A 349 -12.04 -13.02 -8.84
CA TYR A 349 -12.14 -11.62 -9.27
C TYR A 349 -13.05 -11.44 -10.50
N ALA A 350 -13.05 -12.38 -11.44
CA ALA A 350 -13.96 -12.31 -12.59
C ALA A 350 -15.44 -12.44 -12.17
N PHE A 351 -15.76 -13.23 -11.14
CA PHE A 351 -17.10 -13.26 -10.57
C PHE A 351 -17.50 -11.92 -9.94
N VAL A 352 -16.58 -11.27 -9.22
CA VAL A 352 -16.83 -9.93 -8.66
C VAL A 352 -17.07 -8.91 -9.78
N TRP A 353 -16.22 -8.92 -10.80
CA TRP A 353 -16.36 -8.04 -11.96
C TRP A 353 -17.70 -8.26 -12.68
N TRP A 354 -18.08 -9.54 -12.89
CA TRP A 354 -19.36 -9.90 -13.50
C TRP A 354 -20.54 -9.39 -12.67
N SER A 355 -20.49 -9.54 -11.35
CA SER A 355 -21.54 -9.03 -10.46
C SER A 355 -21.65 -7.50 -10.50
N CYS A 356 -20.51 -6.81 -10.55
CA CYS A 356 -20.51 -5.36 -10.79
C CYS A 356 -21.17 -5.03 -12.13
N TYR A 357 -20.87 -5.77 -13.19
CA TYR A 357 -21.41 -5.51 -14.53
C TYR A 357 -22.90 -5.87 -14.70
N LYS A 358 -23.36 -6.95 -14.06
CA LYS A 358 -24.70 -7.53 -14.27
C LYS A 358 -25.65 -7.31 -13.11
N ASP A 359 -25.23 -7.62 -11.89
CA ASP A 359 -26.13 -7.61 -10.73
C ASP A 359 -26.36 -6.19 -10.23
N ALA A 360 -25.31 -5.34 -10.22
CA ALA A 360 -25.45 -3.95 -9.78
C ALA A 360 -26.53 -3.17 -10.54
N PRO A 361 -26.55 -3.11 -11.89
CA PRO A 361 -27.63 -2.42 -12.62
C PRO A 361 -28.98 -3.15 -12.57
N ALA A 362 -29.01 -4.45 -12.27
CA ALA A 362 -30.25 -5.22 -12.13
C ALA A 362 -30.93 -4.99 -10.77
N LEU A 363 -30.14 -4.77 -9.71
CA LEU A 363 -30.62 -4.66 -8.33
C LEU A 363 -30.70 -3.21 -7.83
N ILE A 364 -29.92 -2.29 -8.42
CA ILE A 364 -29.82 -0.91 -7.96
C ILE A 364 -30.38 0.03 -9.01
N ARG A 365 -31.35 0.86 -8.60
CA ARG A 365 -31.77 2.00 -9.41
C ARG A 365 -30.73 3.11 -9.33
N PHE A 366 -30.08 3.40 -10.45
CA PHE A 366 -29.08 4.45 -10.53
C PHE A 366 -29.72 5.83 -10.37
N SER A 367 -28.99 6.73 -9.71
CA SER A 367 -29.40 8.12 -9.52
C SER A 367 -28.92 8.98 -10.69
N ASP A 368 -29.69 10.02 -11.03
CA ASP A 368 -29.32 10.95 -12.10
C ASP A 368 -28.17 11.89 -11.70
N ARG A 369 -27.99 12.10 -10.39
CA ARG A 369 -26.96 12.99 -9.83
C ARG A 369 -26.21 12.31 -8.70
N LEU A 370 -24.91 12.64 -8.58
CA LEU A 370 -24.05 12.15 -7.52
C LEU A 370 -24.47 12.76 -6.18
N ASN A 371 -25.14 12.00 -5.31
CA ASN A 371 -25.50 12.45 -3.96
C ASN A 371 -24.70 11.69 -2.90
N LEU A 372 -23.53 12.25 -2.57
CA LEU A 372 -22.68 11.73 -1.52
C LEU A 372 -23.26 11.92 -0.12
N ALA A 373 -24.28 12.73 0.13
CA ALA A 373 -24.87 12.85 1.46
C ALA A 373 -25.83 11.69 1.75
N SER A 374 -26.70 11.35 0.78
CA SER A 374 -27.68 10.27 0.93
C SER A 374 -27.11 8.87 0.74
N GLY A 375 -25.88 8.74 0.23
CA GLY A 375 -25.26 7.46 -0.12
C GLY A 375 -25.68 6.93 -1.49
N HIS A 376 -26.69 7.53 -2.13
CA HIS A 376 -27.11 7.19 -3.49
C HIS A 376 -26.17 7.86 -4.50
N ALA A 377 -24.95 7.31 -4.60
CA ALA A 377 -23.87 7.88 -5.39
C ALA A 377 -23.58 7.12 -6.69
N LEU A 378 -24.15 5.93 -6.88
CA LEU A 378 -24.14 5.20 -8.15
C LEU A 378 -25.01 5.89 -9.20
N THR A 379 -24.35 6.69 -10.02
CA THR A 379 -24.82 7.24 -11.29
C THR A 379 -24.29 6.39 -12.45
N PRO A 380 -24.86 6.48 -13.67
CA PRO A 380 -24.32 5.81 -14.84
C PRO A 380 -22.83 6.12 -15.07
N THR A 381 -22.42 7.37 -14.85
CA THR A 381 -21.02 7.80 -14.98
C THR A 381 -20.11 7.15 -13.94
N SER A 382 -20.45 7.25 -12.65
CA SER A 382 -19.62 6.66 -11.58
C SER A 382 -19.55 5.14 -11.69
N TYR A 383 -20.62 4.51 -12.16
CA TYR A 383 -20.66 3.08 -12.46
C TYR A 383 -19.67 2.69 -13.56
N VAL A 384 -19.68 3.39 -14.69
CA VAL A 384 -18.73 3.14 -15.79
C VAL A 384 -17.29 3.38 -15.33
N VAL A 385 -17.04 4.47 -14.60
CA VAL A 385 -15.70 4.75 -14.03
C VAL A 385 -15.24 3.60 -13.14
N PHE A 386 -16.13 3.09 -12.28
CA PHE A 386 -15.80 1.96 -11.40
C PHE A 386 -15.46 0.69 -12.20
N LEU A 387 -16.25 0.32 -13.21
CA LEU A 387 -15.96 -0.83 -14.06
C LEU A 387 -14.65 -0.69 -14.85
N VAL A 388 -14.36 0.50 -15.35
CA VAL A 388 -13.09 0.78 -16.04
C VAL A 388 -11.90 0.63 -15.10
N LEU A 389 -12.00 1.13 -13.86
CA LEU A 389 -10.94 0.96 -12.86
C LEU A 389 -10.73 -0.52 -12.50
N LEU A 390 -11.81 -1.30 -12.35
CA LEU A 390 -11.70 -2.75 -12.14
C LEU A 390 -11.09 -3.47 -13.35
N ALA A 391 -11.38 -3.02 -14.58
CA ALA A 391 -10.78 -3.58 -15.79
C ALA A 391 -9.28 -3.24 -15.90
N ILE A 392 -8.88 -2.01 -15.54
CA ILE A 392 -7.47 -1.61 -15.47
C ILE A 392 -6.74 -2.47 -14.44
N LEU A 393 -7.34 -2.68 -13.27
CA LEU A 393 -6.78 -3.56 -12.24
C LEU A 393 -6.57 -4.98 -12.81
N GLN A 394 -7.56 -5.55 -13.52
CA GLN A 394 -7.41 -6.86 -14.16
C GLN A 394 -6.30 -6.90 -15.23
N ALA A 395 -6.18 -5.85 -16.04
CA ALA A 395 -5.14 -5.77 -17.07
C ALA A 395 -3.73 -5.84 -16.44
N ILE A 396 -3.51 -5.13 -15.33
CA ILE A 396 -2.23 -5.18 -14.60
C ILE A 396 -2.00 -6.58 -14.01
N LEU A 397 -3.05 -7.21 -13.46
CA LEU A 397 -2.95 -8.58 -12.94
C LEU A 397 -2.57 -9.60 -14.03
N LEU A 398 -3.10 -9.46 -15.24
CA LEU A 398 -2.74 -10.30 -16.39
C LEU A 398 -1.28 -10.08 -16.83
N VAL A 399 -0.78 -8.85 -16.80
CA VAL A 399 0.63 -8.56 -17.08
C VAL A 399 1.53 -9.31 -16.08
N TRP A 400 1.24 -9.22 -14.78
CA TRP A 400 2.03 -9.95 -13.78
C TRP A 400 1.86 -11.47 -13.88
N PHE A 401 0.67 -11.96 -14.21
CA PHE A 401 0.45 -13.38 -14.46
C PHE A 401 1.32 -13.90 -15.62
N SER A 402 1.46 -13.13 -16.69
CA SER A 402 2.37 -13.49 -17.80
C SER A 402 3.83 -13.60 -17.32
N MET A 403 4.26 -12.74 -16.40
CA MET A 403 5.60 -12.81 -15.79
C MET A 403 5.75 -14.06 -14.93
N ILE A 404 4.72 -14.41 -14.14
CA ILE A 404 4.71 -15.61 -13.30
C ILE A 404 4.80 -16.88 -14.14
N VAL A 405 4.01 -16.97 -15.21
CA VAL A 405 4.05 -18.10 -16.15
C VAL A 405 5.43 -18.21 -16.79
N ASN A 406 6.07 -17.09 -17.16
CA ASN A 406 7.43 -17.10 -17.69
C ASN A 406 8.45 -17.66 -16.69
N VAL A 407 8.31 -17.33 -15.39
CA VAL A 407 9.16 -17.92 -14.33
C VAL A 407 8.88 -19.42 -14.20
N ALA A 408 7.61 -19.85 -14.20
CA ALA A 408 7.25 -21.26 -14.12
C ALA A 408 7.83 -22.09 -15.28
N VAL A 409 7.77 -21.57 -16.52
CA VAL A 409 8.38 -22.22 -17.69
C VAL A 409 9.90 -22.36 -17.52
N ARG A 410 10.59 -21.36 -16.94
CA ARG A 410 12.03 -21.46 -16.65
C ARG A 410 12.35 -22.53 -15.60
N VAL A 411 11.52 -22.64 -14.56
CA VAL A 411 11.67 -23.68 -13.53
C VAL A 411 11.55 -25.07 -14.15
N LEU A 412 10.51 -25.28 -14.97
CA LEU A 412 10.26 -26.57 -15.63
C LEU A 412 11.32 -26.93 -16.68
N THR A 413 11.94 -25.94 -17.32
CA THR A 413 13.03 -26.13 -18.31
C THR A 413 14.43 -26.19 -17.67
N GLN A 414 14.52 -26.46 -16.37
CA GLN A 414 15.77 -26.57 -15.58
C GLN A 414 16.65 -25.30 -15.52
N LYS A 415 16.07 -24.12 -15.74
CA LYS A 415 16.75 -22.81 -15.57
C LYS A 415 16.54 -22.16 -14.20
N GLY A 416 15.80 -22.82 -13.29
CA GLY A 416 15.57 -22.36 -11.91
C GLY A 416 14.51 -21.25 -11.76
N ALA A 417 14.08 -21.00 -10.51
CA ALA A 417 13.05 -20.02 -10.15
C ALA A 417 13.66 -18.63 -9.86
N THR A 418 14.01 -17.88 -10.90
CA THR A 418 14.43 -16.47 -10.77
C THR A 418 13.28 -15.54 -11.14
N ASP A 419 12.85 -14.71 -10.18
CA ASP A 419 11.82 -13.68 -10.41
C ASP A 419 12.41 -12.57 -11.29
N SER A 420 11.84 -12.35 -12.48
CA SER A 420 12.33 -11.33 -13.42
C SER A 420 12.12 -9.89 -12.94
N ARG A 421 11.39 -9.69 -11.83
CA ARG A 421 11.17 -8.39 -11.19
C ARG A 421 12.29 -8.01 -10.21
N SER A 422 13.07 -8.98 -9.73
CA SER A 422 14.23 -8.72 -8.88
C SER A 422 15.47 -8.52 -9.75
N ASP A 423 16.07 -7.32 -9.69
CA ASP A 423 17.39 -7.04 -10.25
C ASP A 423 18.45 -7.86 -9.48
N ASP A 424 18.66 -9.10 -9.90
CA ASP A 424 19.90 -9.84 -9.67
C ASP A 424 20.91 -9.47 -10.77
N SER A 425 21.15 -8.17 -10.96
CA SER A 425 22.14 -7.65 -11.90
C SER A 425 23.53 -7.70 -11.27
N ASP A 426 24.12 -8.90 -11.12
CA ASP A 426 25.56 -9.13 -10.86
C ASP A 426 25.88 -10.65 -11.05
N GLU A 427 25.59 -11.19 -12.24
CA GLU A 427 26.40 -12.30 -12.80
C GLU A 427 27.77 -11.77 -13.24
#